data_AF-A0A2S6FZM0-F1
#
_entry.id   AF-A0A2S6FZM0-F1
#
_cell.length_a   1.000
_cell.length_b   1.000
_cell.length_c   1.000
_cell.angle_alpha   90.00
_cell.angle_beta   90.00
_cell.angle_gamma   90.00
#
_symmetry.space_group_name_H-M   'P 1'
#
loop_
_entity.id
_entity.type
_entity.pdbx_description
1 polymer ?
#
loop_
_entity_poly.entity_id
_entity_poly.type
_entity_poly.pdbx_seq_one_letter_code
_entity_poly.pdbx_strand_id
1 'polypeptide(L)'
;MKDYKAKKAMTLIEVLISLAILSIIMIPIFTMSISAVKINKQAEVKQKAMLLAQQVTERIKAVPEESFYEIDSFFKEDDIKISKEDEVDKIETFLVSGNIEGYKVEGCIEPDSNYKVLESTESKEIKVDTSIFIEDPNNIKIDKDILEGNSKDINLSVEGSKIIIKYDGKTKTKDLNMNSLALYLGRDIKETYTINVSNKTMDPFKVYCYKDKDTKGEYKINNIEGTVAHYDNMIISKDINQGKSRIYKIYIKVSKGKSSYDIATYKVIEK
;
A
#
# COMPACT_ATOMS: atom_id res chain seq x y z
N MET A 1 -55.80 31.86 64.03
CA MET A 1 -56.48 31.75 62.72
C MET A 1 -55.48 31.18 61.72
N LYS A 2 -55.88 30.19 60.93
CA LYS A 2 -55.04 29.52 59.93
C LYS A 2 -55.33 30.18 58.58
N ASP A 3 -54.37 30.91 58.02
CA ASP A 3 -54.53 31.54 56.71
C ASP A 3 -54.58 30.47 55.62
N TYR A 4 -55.74 30.32 54.98
CA TYR A 4 -55.88 29.51 53.78
C TYR A 4 -55.29 30.27 52.59
N LYS A 5 -54.08 29.90 52.16
CA LYS A 5 -53.52 30.37 50.87
C LYS A 5 -54.41 29.87 49.72
N ALA A 6 -55.05 30.79 49.00
CA ALA A 6 -55.76 30.47 47.78
C ALA A 6 -54.78 29.93 46.72
N LYS A 7 -55.06 28.74 46.18
CA LYS A 7 -54.31 28.20 45.03
C LYS A 7 -54.68 29.01 43.80
N LYS A 8 -53.73 29.75 43.22
CA LYS A 8 -53.94 30.48 41.96
C LYS A 8 -54.27 29.46 40.86
N ALA A 9 -55.48 29.53 40.32
CA ALA A 9 -55.85 28.80 39.12
C ALA A 9 -55.21 29.48 37.90
N MET A 10 -54.59 28.70 37.01
CA MET A 10 -54.04 29.22 35.77
C MET A 10 -55.15 29.82 34.90
N THR A 11 -54.87 30.96 34.29
CA THR A 11 -55.78 31.56 33.32
C THR A 11 -55.70 30.81 31.99
N LEU A 12 -56.81 30.77 31.24
CA LEU A 12 -56.85 30.12 29.92
C LEU A 12 -55.78 30.68 28.96
N ILE A 13 -55.48 31.98 29.08
CA ILE A 13 -54.47 32.66 28.27
C ILE A 13 -53.04 32.19 28.61
N GLU A 14 -52.71 31.96 29.88
CA GLU A 14 -51.41 31.40 30.28
C GLU A 14 -51.21 29.98 29.76
N VAL A 15 -52.28 29.18 29.74
CA VAL A 15 -52.25 27.82 29.17
C VAL A 15 -51.97 27.88 27.66
N LEU A 16 -52.64 28.77 26.93
CA LEU A 16 -52.45 28.93 25.49
C LEU A 16 -51.04 29.43 25.14
N ILE A 17 -50.53 30.43 25.87
CA ILE A 17 -49.17 30.95 25.68
C ILE A 17 -48.13 29.87 25.99
N SER A 18 -48.33 29.10 27.07
CA SER A 18 -47.44 27.99 27.44
C SER A 18 -47.39 26.91 26.36
N LEU A 19 -48.55 26.55 25.78
CA LEU A 19 -48.65 25.60 24.66
C LEU A 19 -47.96 26.12 23.38
N ALA A 20 -48.10 27.42 23.09
CA ALA A 20 -47.44 28.03 21.94
C ALA A 20 -45.92 28.00 22.10
N ILE A 21 -45.40 28.41 23.25
CA ILE A 21 -43.95 28.38 23.56
C ILE A 21 -43.43 26.94 23.53
N LEU A 22 -44.17 26.00 24.13
CA LEU A 22 -43.81 24.58 24.11
C LEU A 22 -43.70 24.05 22.67
N SER A 23 -44.66 24.40 21.80
CA SER A 23 -44.67 23.94 20.41
C SER A 23 -43.47 24.49 19.63
N ILE A 24 -43.12 25.77 19.84
CA ILE A 24 -41.95 26.42 19.24
C ILE A 24 -40.65 25.71 19.64
N ILE A 25 -40.55 25.28 20.91
CA ILE A 25 -39.36 24.60 21.44
C ILE A 25 -39.31 23.12 21.02
N MET A 26 -40.45 22.44 20.94
CA MET A 26 -40.50 21.00 20.68
C MET A 26 -40.09 20.64 19.24
N ILE A 27 -40.44 21.46 18.25
CA ILE A 27 -40.09 21.22 16.84
C ILE A 27 -38.58 21.01 16.65
N PRO A 28 -37.69 21.94 17.05
CA PRO A 28 -36.25 21.75 16.88
C PRO A 28 -35.72 20.53 17.64
N ILE A 29 -36.21 20.26 18.85
CA ILE A 29 -35.79 19.08 19.64
C ILE A 29 -36.11 17.77 18.91
N PHE A 30 -37.31 17.65 18.35
CA PHE A 30 -37.67 16.47 17.57
C PHE A 30 -36.83 16.32 16.32
N THR A 31 -36.58 17.42 15.58
CA THR A 31 -35.73 17.37 14.39
C THR A 31 -34.28 16.97 14.72
N MET A 32 -33.73 17.49 15.83
CA MET A 32 -32.39 17.11 16.31
C MET A 32 -32.34 15.65 16.73
N SER A 33 -33.37 15.16 17.43
CA SER A 33 -33.45 13.76 17.88
C SER A 33 -33.50 12.79 16.69
N ILE A 34 -34.36 13.08 15.70
CA ILE A 34 -34.45 12.28 14.46
C ILE A 34 -33.11 12.32 13.71
N SER A 35 -32.48 13.49 13.65
CA SER A 35 -31.18 13.65 12.98
C SER A 35 -30.08 12.86 13.69
N ALA A 36 -30.03 12.89 15.03
CA ALA A 36 -29.08 12.11 15.82
C ALA A 36 -29.24 10.60 15.57
N VAL A 37 -30.48 10.10 15.55
CA VAL A 37 -30.74 8.69 15.22
C VAL A 37 -30.27 8.34 13.81
N LYS A 38 -30.54 9.20 12.82
CA LYS A 38 -30.07 9.00 11.44
C LYS A 38 -28.55 9.00 11.34
N ILE A 39 -27.88 9.94 12.01
CA ILE A 39 -26.41 10.03 12.04
C ILE A 39 -25.82 8.77 12.69
N ASN A 40 -26.34 8.35 13.83
CA ASN A 40 -25.87 7.15 14.51
C ASN A 40 -26.06 5.90 13.65
N LYS A 41 -27.20 5.78 12.95
CA LYS A 41 -27.43 4.63 12.07
C LYS A 41 -26.48 4.65 10.87
N GLN A 42 -26.20 5.81 10.29
CA GLN A 42 -25.22 5.94 9.21
C GLN A 42 -23.80 5.64 9.67
N ALA A 43 -23.43 6.06 10.88
CA ALA A 43 -22.13 5.76 11.48
C ALA A 43 -21.96 4.25 11.73
N GLU A 44 -22.97 3.59 12.30
CA GLU A 44 -23.00 2.13 12.47
C GLU A 44 -22.84 1.40 11.13
N VAL A 45 -23.58 1.83 10.10
CA VAL A 45 -23.50 1.24 8.76
C VAL A 45 -22.10 1.41 8.17
N LYS A 46 -21.48 2.59 8.32
CA LYS A 46 -20.12 2.87 7.82
C LYS A 46 -19.06 2.08 8.57
N GLN A 47 -19.16 1.97 9.90
CA GLN A 47 -18.24 1.19 10.71
C GLN A 47 -18.29 -0.29 10.33
N LYS A 48 -19.50 -0.84 10.13
CA LYS A 48 -19.66 -2.22 9.67
C LYS A 48 -19.13 -2.43 8.25
N ALA A 49 -19.37 -1.48 7.33
CA ALA A 49 -18.78 -1.53 5.99
C ALA A 49 -17.24 -1.53 6.03
N MET A 50 -16.63 -0.76 6.93
CA MET A 50 -15.19 -0.76 7.16
C MET A 50 -14.66 -2.12 7.62
N LEU A 51 -15.29 -2.71 8.65
CA LEU A 51 -14.89 -4.03 9.15
C LEU A 51 -15.00 -5.11 8.07
N LEU A 52 -16.10 -5.11 7.31
CA LEU A 52 -16.28 -6.05 6.20
C LEU A 52 -15.22 -5.83 5.11
N ALA A 53 -14.95 -4.59 4.73
CA ALA A 53 -13.93 -4.28 3.72
C ALA A 53 -12.55 -4.77 4.16
N GLN A 54 -12.19 -4.58 5.43
CA GLN A 54 -10.95 -5.09 6.02
C GLN A 54 -10.90 -6.63 5.98
N GLN A 55 -11.97 -7.29 6.42
CA GLN A 55 -12.06 -8.75 6.40
C GLN A 55 -11.89 -9.32 4.98
N VAL A 56 -12.60 -8.76 3.98
CA VAL A 56 -12.46 -9.19 2.57
C VAL A 56 -11.02 -9.00 2.11
N THR A 57 -10.42 -7.86 2.41
CA THR A 57 -9.06 -7.52 2.00
C THR A 57 -8.03 -8.46 2.63
N GLU A 58 -8.15 -8.77 3.92
CA GLU A 58 -7.28 -9.70 4.62
C GLU A 58 -7.43 -11.13 4.10
N ARG A 59 -8.66 -11.57 3.81
CA ARG A 59 -8.91 -12.88 3.19
C ARG A 59 -8.20 -13.01 1.85
N ILE A 60 -8.26 -11.99 0.99
CA ILE A 60 -7.53 -11.97 -0.29
C ILE A 60 -6.01 -12.01 -0.05
N LYS A 61 -5.51 -11.26 0.95
CA LYS A 61 -4.09 -11.26 1.31
C LYS A 61 -3.62 -12.59 1.91
N ALA A 62 -4.49 -13.36 2.54
CA ALA A 62 -4.16 -14.65 3.13
C ALA A 62 -4.02 -15.79 2.11
N VAL A 63 -4.48 -15.60 0.86
CA VAL A 63 -4.32 -16.61 -0.20
C VAL A 63 -2.84 -16.91 -0.42
N PRO A 64 -2.40 -18.18 -0.43
CA PRO A 64 -1.01 -18.52 -0.72
C PRO A 64 -0.55 -17.95 -2.06
N GLU A 65 0.67 -17.44 -2.12
CA GLU A 65 1.23 -16.82 -3.32
C GLU A 65 1.25 -17.76 -4.53
N GLU A 66 1.48 -19.05 -4.27
CA GLU A 66 1.49 -20.10 -5.28
C GLU A 66 0.14 -20.23 -5.99
N SER A 67 -0.94 -20.00 -5.26
CA SER A 67 -2.33 -20.19 -5.69
C SER A 67 -3.05 -18.88 -6.02
N PHE A 68 -2.36 -17.73 -5.94
CA PHE A 68 -2.99 -16.43 -6.18
C PHE A 68 -3.57 -16.28 -7.59
N TYR A 69 -2.96 -16.95 -8.58
CA TYR A 69 -3.46 -16.97 -9.96
C TYR A 69 -4.71 -17.84 -10.14
N GLU A 70 -5.05 -18.65 -9.15
CA GLU A 70 -6.26 -19.47 -9.10
C GLU A 70 -7.19 -18.98 -7.97
N ILE A 71 -7.08 -17.70 -7.61
CA ILE A 71 -7.83 -17.11 -6.50
C ILE A 71 -9.35 -17.22 -6.69
N ASP A 72 -9.85 -17.30 -7.92
CA ASP A 72 -11.27 -17.55 -8.18
C ASP A 72 -11.75 -18.86 -7.54
N SER A 73 -10.89 -19.88 -7.47
CA SER A 73 -11.21 -21.18 -6.87
C SER A 73 -11.38 -21.12 -5.33
N PHE A 74 -10.71 -20.18 -4.66
CA PHE A 74 -10.76 -20.01 -3.20
C PHE A 74 -12.04 -19.36 -2.69
N PHE A 75 -12.82 -18.74 -3.58
CA PHE A 75 -14.00 -17.93 -3.23
C PHE A 75 -15.28 -18.44 -3.92
N LYS A 76 -15.31 -19.68 -4.42
CA LYS A 76 -16.46 -20.23 -5.17
C LYS A 76 -17.71 -20.51 -4.32
N GLU A 77 -17.55 -20.73 -3.01
CA GLU A 77 -18.66 -21.06 -2.08
C GLU A 77 -18.99 -19.94 -1.07
N ASP A 78 -18.40 -18.76 -1.23
CA ASP A 78 -18.55 -17.65 -0.29
C ASP A 78 -19.58 -16.59 -0.75
N ASP A 79 -19.96 -15.72 0.19
CA ASP A 79 -20.72 -14.47 -0.04
C ASP A 79 -19.99 -13.48 -0.99
N ILE A 80 -18.75 -13.80 -1.37
CA ILE A 80 -17.85 -13.03 -2.23
C ILE A 80 -17.40 -13.95 -3.36
N LYS A 81 -17.46 -13.45 -4.59
CA LYS A 81 -16.95 -14.09 -5.80
C LYS A 81 -15.82 -13.27 -6.38
N ILE A 82 -14.78 -13.95 -6.82
CA ILE A 82 -13.68 -13.35 -7.57
C ILE A 82 -13.69 -13.96 -8.97
N SER A 83 -13.83 -13.11 -9.98
CA SER A 83 -13.81 -13.51 -11.39
C SER A 83 -12.63 -12.86 -12.10
N LYS A 84 -11.97 -13.62 -12.97
CA LYS A 84 -10.95 -13.06 -13.87
C LYS A 84 -11.64 -12.16 -14.89
N GLU A 85 -11.10 -10.96 -15.09
CA GLU A 85 -11.47 -10.09 -16.20
C GLU A 85 -10.58 -10.43 -17.40
N ASP A 86 -11.16 -10.44 -18.60
CA ASP A 86 -10.47 -10.85 -19.83
C ASP A 86 -9.12 -10.14 -19.99
N GLU A 87 -8.13 -10.86 -20.51
CA GLU A 87 -6.75 -10.41 -20.72
C GLU A 87 -6.68 -9.16 -21.62
N VAL A 88 -6.84 -7.98 -21.05
CA VAL A 88 -6.40 -6.74 -21.70
C VAL A 88 -4.88 -6.70 -21.53
N ASP A 89 -4.16 -6.87 -22.63
CA ASP A 89 -2.69 -6.84 -22.69
C ASP A 89 -1.94 -7.96 -21.93
N LYS A 90 -2.53 -9.17 -21.81
CA LYS A 90 -1.98 -10.32 -21.04
C LYS A 90 -1.88 -10.07 -19.53
N ILE A 91 -2.63 -9.12 -18.99
CA ILE A 91 -2.54 -8.74 -17.58
C ILE A 91 -3.72 -9.32 -16.80
N GLU A 92 -3.46 -10.23 -15.86
CA GLU A 92 -4.51 -10.80 -15.01
C GLU A 92 -5.05 -9.76 -14.03
N THR A 93 -6.26 -9.27 -14.31
CA THR A 93 -7.05 -8.44 -13.40
C THR A 93 -8.20 -9.28 -12.85
N PHE A 94 -8.52 -9.09 -11.58
CA PHE A 94 -9.62 -9.82 -10.94
C PHE A 94 -10.69 -8.85 -10.46
N LEU A 95 -11.95 -9.16 -10.74
CA LEU A 95 -13.10 -8.44 -10.22
C LEU A 95 -13.61 -9.14 -8.96
N VAL A 96 -13.82 -8.36 -7.92
CA VAL A 96 -14.40 -8.81 -6.65
C VAL A 96 -15.85 -8.34 -6.61
N SER A 97 -16.79 -9.25 -6.40
CA SER A 97 -18.21 -8.92 -6.27
C SER A 97 -18.89 -9.83 -5.25
N GLY A 98 -19.83 -9.30 -4.48
CA GLY A 98 -20.48 -10.09 -3.44
C GLY A 98 -21.57 -9.36 -2.67
N ASN A 99 -22.22 -10.10 -1.77
CA ASN A 99 -23.17 -9.54 -0.82
C ASN A 99 -23.03 -10.22 0.54
N ILE A 100 -22.60 -9.46 1.54
CA ILE A 100 -22.43 -9.96 2.91
C ILE A 100 -23.43 -9.23 3.79
N GLU A 101 -24.40 -9.95 4.38
CA GLU A 101 -25.39 -9.37 5.31
C GLU A 101 -26.13 -8.13 4.77
N GLY A 102 -26.42 -8.12 3.46
CA GLY A 102 -27.09 -7.02 2.77
C GLY A 102 -26.17 -5.82 2.47
N TYR A 103 -24.85 -5.98 2.62
CA TYR A 103 -23.84 -5.04 2.12
C TYR A 103 -23.33 -5.53 0.78
N LYS A 104 -23.40 -4.66 -0.23
CA LYS A 104 -22.82 -4.91 -1.55
C LYS A 104 -21.31 -4.72 -1.47
N VAL A 105 -20.56 -5.74 -1.88
CA VAL A 105 -19.10 -5.73 -1.98
C VAL A 105 -18.73 -5.67 -3.46
N GLU A 106 -17.89 -4.71 -3.83
CA GLU A 106 -17.36 -4.54 -5.18
C GLU A 106 -15.89 -4.15 -5.10
N GLY A 107 -15.08 -4.60 -6.04
CA GLY A 107 -13.66 -4.29 -6.00
C GLY A 107 -12.90 -4.83 -7.20
N CYS A 108 -11.62 -4.53 -7.22
CA CYS A 108 -10.69 -5.06 -8.21
C CYS A 108 -9.35 -5.40 -7.56
N ILE A 109 -8.67 -6.38 -8.15
CA ILE A 109 -7.29 -6.72 -7.88
C ILE A 109 -6.56 -6.47 -9.18
N GLU A 110 -5.78 -5.39 -9.19
CA GLU A 110 -5.06 -4.92 -10.36
C GLU A 110 -3.55 -4.93 -10.09
N PRO A 111 -2.72 -5.24 -11.09
CA PRO A 111 -1.28 -5.16 -10.92
C PRO A 111 -0.83 -3.70 -10.88
N ASP A 112 0.09 -3.41 -9.95
CA ASP A 112 0.68 -2.07 -9.85
C ASP A 112 1.46 -1.74 -11.12
N SER A 113 1.13 -0.60 -11.74
CA SER A 113 1.72 -0.16 -13.00
C SER A 113 3.24 0.02 -12.96
N ASN A 114 3.82 0.28 -11.79
CA ASN A 114 5.26 0.43 -11.62
C ASN A 114 6.00 -0.91 -11.58
N TYR A 115 5.28 -2.02 -11.42
CA TYR A 115 5.81 -3.38 -11.30
C TYR A 115 5.27 -4.32 -12.39
N LYS A 116 4.72 -3.74 -13.47
CA LYS A 116 4.25 -4.48 -14.65
C LYS A 116 5.42 -5.11 -15.39
N VAL A 117 5.42 -6.44 -15.48
CA VAL A 117 6.31 -7.19 -16.37
C VAL A 117 5.63 -7.28 -17.73
N LEU A 118 5.90 -6.30 -18.60
CA LEU A 118 5.44 -6.27 -19.98
C LEU A 118 6.48 -6.97 -20.86
N GLU A 119 6.12 -8.18 -21.29
CA GLU A 119 6.75 -8.99 -22.34
C GLU A 119 8.21 -9.46 -22.17
N SER A 120 8.40 -10.72 -22.54
CA SER A 120 9.63 -11.52 -22.45
C SER A 120 10.67 -11.19 -23.52
N THR A 121 10.91 -9.90 -23.79
CA THR A 121 12.05 -9.53 -24.65
C THR A 121 12.87 -8.37 -24.13
N GLU A 122 12.34 -7.52 -23.26
CA GLU A 122 13.16 -6.57 -22.51
C GLU A 122 12.47 -6.40 -21.15
N SER A 123 13.08 -6.93 -20.09
CA SER A 123 12.76 -6.46 -18.75
C SER A 123 12.78 -4.93 -18.82
N LYS A 124 11.67 -4.26 -18.51
CA LYS A 124 11.74 -2.83 -18.17
C LYS A 124 12.57 -2.76 -16.90
N GLU A 125 13.90 -2.75 -17.06
CA GLU A 125 14.83 -2.38 -16.02
C GLU A 125 14.30 -1.07 -15.47
N ILE A 126 14.13 -1.01 -14.14
CA ILE A 126 13.85 0.25 -13.49
C ILE A 126 14.98 1.18 -13.94
N LYS A 127 14.63 2.23 -14.69
CA LYS A 127 15.62 3.21 -15.11
C LYS A 127 16.16 3.85 -13.85
N VAL A 128 17.44 3.62 -13.62
CA VAL A 128 18.21 4.16 -12.50
C VAL A 128 19.38 4.97 -13.03
N ASP A 129 19.94 5.84 -12.21
CA ASP A 129 21.10 6.64 -12.60
C ASP A 129 22.36 5.80 -12.76
N THR A 130 22.46 4.73 -11.97
CA THR A 130 23.61 3.82 -11.99
C THR A 130 23.26 2.48 -11.35
N SER A 131 23.99 1.42 -11.71
CA SER A 131 23.83 0.07 -11.18
C SER A 131 25.13 -0.47 -10.59
N ILE A 132 25.07 -1.13 -9.44
CA ILE A 132 26.19 -1.84 -8.81
C ILE A 132 25.88 -3.33 -8.81
N PHE A 133 26.74 -4.13 -9.43
CA PHE A 133 26.69 -5.58 -9.47
C PHE A 133 27.76 -6.15 -8.56
N ILE A 134 27.36 -7.01 -7.64
CA ILE A 134 28.20 -7.75 -6.70
C ILE A 134 28.12 -9.22 -7.13
N GLU A 135 28.91 -9.58 -8.12
CA GLU A 135 28.93 -10.94 -8.69
C GLU A 135 30.08 -11.78 -8.13
N ASP A 136 31.15 -11.13 -7.67
CA ASP A 136 32.34 -11.74 -7.08
C ASP A 136 32.59 -11.13 -5.69
N PRO A 137 32.95 -11.95 -4.68
CA PRO A 137 33.32 -11.47 -3.36
C PRO A 137 34.45 -10.42 -3.33
N ASN A 138 35.30 -10.36 -4.37
CA ASN A 138 36.53 -9.57 -4.48
C ASN A 138 36.43 -8.41 -5.49
N ASN A 139 35.28 -8.22 -6.14
CA ASN A 139 35.07 -7.07 -7.00
C ASN A 139 33.60 -6.72 -7.14
N ILE A 140 33.35 -5.41 -7.20
CA ILE A 140 32.05 -4.89 -7.61
C ILE A 140 32.17 -4.28 -9.00
N LYS A 141 31.07 -4.33 -9.76
CA LYS A 141 30.97 -3.69 -11.07
C LYS A 141 29.97 -2.56 -10.99
N ILE A 142 30.39 -1.35 -11.33
CA ILE A 142 29.54 -0.16 -11.40
C ILE A 142 29.28 0.13 -12.89
N ASP A 143 28.06 -0.13 -13.33
CA ASP A 143 27.67 -0.17 -14.74
C ASP A 143 28.59 -1.10 -15.56
N LYS A 144 29.61 -0.55 -16.23
CA LYS A 144 30.61 -1.29 -17.02
C LYS A 144 32.00 -1.30 -16.38
N ASP A 145 32.21 -0.51 -15.33
CA ASP A 145 33.50 -0.32 -14.68
C ASP A 145 33.67 -1.34 -13.54
N ILE A 146 34.83 -1.97 -13.42
CA ILE A 146 35.13 -2.92 -12.33
C ILE A 146 35.97 -2.22 -11.26
N LEU A 147 35.56 -2.36 -10.00
CA LEU A 147 36.34 -1.98 -8.83
C LEU A 147 36.71 -3.24 -8.05
N GLU A 148 37.97 -3.62 -8.12
CA GLU A 148 38.54 -4.70 -7.30
C GLU A 148 38.66 -4.25 -5.85
N GLY A 149 38.35 -5.14 -4.91
CA GLY A 149 38.48 -4.92 -3.48
C GLY A 149 37.78 -6.02 -2.68
N ASN A 150 38.14 -6.17 -1.41
CA ASN A 150 37.59 -7.24 -0.55
C ASN A 150 36.65 -6.70 0.54
N SER A 151 36.37 -5.40 0.49
CA SER A 151 35.42 -4.76 1.41
C SER A 151 34.03 -5.34 1.25
N LYS A 152 33.30 -5.46 2.36
CA LYS A 152 31.85 -5.72 2.37
C LYS A 152 31.04 -4.44 2.60
N ASP A 153 31.72 -3.32 2.82
CA ASP A 153 31.13 -2.00 2.97
C ASP A 153 31.21 -1.23 1.64
N ILE A 154 30.07 -0.74 1.17
CA ILE A 154 29.94 0.16 0.03
C ILE A 154 29.35 1.48 0.56
N ASN A 155 30.04 2.59 0.34
CA ASN A 155 29.57 3.90 0.80
C ASN A 155 29.07 4.72 -0.40
N LEU A 156 27.84 5.18 -0.32
CA LEU A 156 27.15 6.00 -1.30
C LEU A 156 26.95 7.40 -0.72
N SER A 157 27.42 8.42 -1.42
CA SER A 157 27.20 9.82 -1.06
C SER A 157 26.59 10.56 -2.24
N VAL A 158 25.41 11.14 -2.04
CA VAL A 158 24.66 11.85 -3.07
C VAL A 158 24.75 13.34 -2.77
N GLU A 159 25.43 14.08 -3.64
CA GLU A 159 25.71 15.51 -3.45
C GLU A 159 25.42 16.28 -4.74
N GLY A 160 24.48 17.22 -4.68
CA GLY A 160 24.04 17.97 -5.86
C GLY A 160 23.49 17.03 -6.95
N SER A 161 24.07 17.08 -8.14
CA SER A 161 23.68 16.25 -9.29
C SER A 161 24.61 15.04 -9.49
N LYS A 162 25.20 14.51 -8.41
CA LYS A 162 26.18 13.40 -8.50
C LYS A 162 25.98 12.35 -7.42
N ILE A 163 26.23 11.09 -7.79
CA ILE A 163 26.43 9.96 -6.87
C ILE A 163 27.92 9.66 -6.79
N ILE A 164 28.46 9.62 -5.58
CA ILE A 164 29.82 9.23 -5.25
C ILE A 164 29.77 7.85 -4.59
N ILE A 165 30.35 6.85 -5.25
CA ILE A 165 30.41 5.46 -4.80
C ILE A 165 31.83 5.17 -4.34
N LYS A 166 32.00 4.81 -3.07
CA LYS A 166 33.30 4.43 -2.49
C LYS A 166 33.30 2.97 -2.10
N TYR A 167 34.30 2.26 -2.58
CA TYR A 167 34.50 0.84 -2.33
C TYR A 167 36.00 0.55 -2.15
N ASP A 168 36.36 -0.02 -1.01
CA ASP A 168 37.75 -0.40 -0.67
C ASP A 168 38.79 0.71 -0.96
N GLY A 169 38.49 1.93 -0.49
CA GLY A 169 39.32 3.13 -0.72
C GLY A 169 39.25 3.73 -2.13
N LYS A 170 38.68 3.02 -3.11
CA LYS A 170 38.47 3.51 -4.48
C LYS A 170 37.17 4.30 -4.57
N THR A 171 37.15 5.31 -5.44
CA THR A 171 35.98 6.20 -5.62
C THR A 171 35.57 6.25 -7.08
N LYS A 172 34.27 6.15 -7.34
CA LYS A 172 33.66 6.40 -8.65
C LYS A 172 32.56 7.44 -8.51
N THR A 173 32.39 8.27 -9.53
CA THR A 173 31.36 9.31 -9.56
C THR A 173 30.50 9.14 -10.80
N LYS A 174 29.18 9.31 -10.63
CA LYS A 174 28.17 9.23 -11.69
C LYS A 174 27.24 10.43 -11.59
N ASP A 175 26.72 10.87 -12.72
CA ASP A 175 25.72 11.92 -12.77
C ASP A 175 24.37 11.41 -12.26
N LEU A 176 23.61 12.29 -11.62
CA LEU A 176 22.34 11.99 -10.97
C LEU A 176 21.22 12.76 -11.65
N ASN A 177 20.24 12.04 -12.18
CA ASN A 177 19.06 12.60 -12.84
C ASN A 177 17.75 12.12 -12.17
N MET A 178 17.69 10.86 -11.73
CA MET A 178 16.48 10.18 -11.24
C MET A 178 16.46 10.00 -9.72
N ASN A 179 17.53 10.41 -9.01
CA ASN A 179 17.72 10.17 -7.58
C ASN A 179 17.60 8.69 -7.22
N SER A 180 18.19 7.80 -8.04
CA SER A 180 18.03 6.37 -7.86
C SER A 180 19.22 5.51 -8.29
N LEU A 181 19.40 4.37 -7.62
CA LEU A 181 20.45 3.39 -7.89
C LEU A 181 19.92 1.97 -7.73
N ALA A 182 20.42 1.03 -8.54
CA ALA A 182 20.16 -0.40 -8.38
C ALA A 182 21.39 -1.15 -7.85
N LEU A 183 21.16 -2.08 -6.94
CA LEU A 183 22.15 -3.03 -6.42
C LEU A 183 21.76 -4.43 -6.88
N TYR A 184 22.70 -5.22 -7.36
CA TYR A 184 22.46 -6.60 -7.80
C TYR A 184 23.40 -7.56 -7.08
N LEU A 185 22.84 -8.57 -6.42
CA LEU A 185 23.58 -9.59 -5.68
C LEU A 185 23.60 -10.87 -6.49
N GLY A 186 24.80 -11.29 -6.87
CA GLY A 186 25.03 -12.52 -7.61
C GLY A 186 24.68 -13.77 -6.81
N ARG A 187 24.44 -14.86 -7.54
CA ARG A 187 24.11 -16.18 -6.98
C ARG A 187 25.17 -16.71 -6.02
N ASP A 188 26.44 -16.48 -6.34
CA ASP A 188 27.56 -17.08 -5.60
C ASP A 188 27.93 -16.31 -4.32
N ILE A 189 27.29 -15.17 -4.06
CA ILE A 189 27.51 -14.38 -2.86
C ILE A 189 26.83 -15.03 -1.66
N LYS A 190 27.57 -15.17 -0.56
CA LYS A 190 27.06 -15.77 0.69
C LYS A 190 27.10 -14.80 1.87
N GLU A 191 27.87 -13.72 1.73
CA GLU A 191 28.10 -12.74 2.76
C GLU A 191 27.09 -11.60 2.70
N THR A 192 26.93 -10.91 3.84
CA THR A 192 26.15 -9.68 3.91
C THR A 192 26.99 -8.50 3.45
N TYR A 193 26.46 -7.69 2.52
CA TYR A 193 27.07 -6.42 2.11
C TYR A 193 26.37 -5.25 2.79
N THR A 194 27.14 -4.40 3.47
CA THR A 194 26.65 -3.19 4.10
C THR A 194 26.72 -2.03 3.12
N ILE A 195 25.58 -1.38 2.89
CA ILE A 195 25.48 -0.22 2.00
C ILE A 195 25.15 1.00 2.85
N ASN A 196 26.13 1.87 3.00
CA ASN A 196 26.04 3.08 3.78
C ASN A 196 25.66 4.25 2.87
N VAL A 197 24.49 4.86 3.07
CA VAL A 197 23.94 5.89 2.17
C VAL A 197 23.82 7.23 2.88
N SER A 198 24.45 8.27 2.34
CA SER A 198 24.30 9.67 2.75
C SER A 198 23.73 10.46 1.57
N ASN A 199 22.51 10.96 1.72
CA ASN A 199 21.83 11.78 0.73
C ASN A 199 21.76 13.23 1.18
N LYS A 200 22.53 14.12 0.54
CA LYS A 200 22.53 15.57 0.83
C LYS A 200 21.65 16.38 -0.12
N THR A 201 20.82 15.71 -0.92
CA THR A 201 19.83 16.36 -1.78
C THR A 201 18.50 16.53 -1.05
N MET A 202 17.62 17.36 -1.60
CA MET A 202 16.28 17.56 -1.03
C MET A 202 15.33 16.39 -1.29
N ASP A 203 15.50 15.70 -2.42
CA ASP A 203 14.63 14.62 -2.84
C ASP A 203 15.06 13.28 -2.22
N PRO A 204 14.13 12.37 -1.94
CA PRO A 204 14.47 11.03 -1.47
C PRO A 204 15.33 10.27 -2.49
N PHE A 205 16.45 9.70 -2.03
CA PHE A 205 17.27 8.82 -2.85
C PHE A 205 16.75 7.38 -2.78
N LYS A 206 16.49 6.77 -3.93
CA LYS A 206 15.89 5.44 -4.03
C LYS A 206 16.95 4.38 -4.31
N VAL A 207 17.01 3.36 -3.46
CA VAL A 207 17.92 2.22 -3.62
C VAL A 207 17.11 0.97 -3.89
N TYR A 208 17.34 0.36 -5.06
CA TYR A 208 16.67 -0.85 -5.50
C TYR A 208 17.58 -2.05 -5.30
N CYS A 209 17.30 -2.91 -4.32
CA CYS A 209 18.12 -4.06 -3.97
C CYS A 209 17.60 -5.34 -4.63
N TYR A 210 18.33 -5.83 -5.64
CA TYR A 210 18.06 -7.05 -6.37
C TYR A 210 18.97 -8.19 -5.93
N LYS A 211 18.45 -9.42 -5.88
CA LYS A 211 19.22 -10.61 -5.53
C LYS A 211 18.81 -11.80 -6.41
N ASP A 212 19.77 -12.65 -6.79
CA ASP A 212 19.43 -13.93 -7.43
C ASP A 212 18.58 -14.80 -6.47
N LYS A 213 17.64 -15.59 -6.98
CA LYS A 213 16.75 -16.42 -6.16
C LYS A 213 17.51 -17.39 -5.25
N ASP A 214 18.65 -17.89 -5.74
CA ASP A 214 19.44 -18.92 -5.06
C ASP A 214 20.57 -18.34 -4.20
N THR A 215 20.70 -17.00 -4.14
CA THR A 215 21.74 -16.35 -3.35
C THR A 215 21.46 -16.48 -1.85
N LYS A 216 22.51 -16.70 -1.07
CA LYS A 216 22.45 -16.73 0.40
C LYS A 216 22.94 -15.43 1.03
N GLY A 217 23.52 -14.54 0.22
CA GLY A 217 23.95 -13.23 0.67
C GLY A 217 22.77 -12.31 0.93
N GLU A 218 23.05 -11.24 1.70
CA GLU A 218 22.05 -10.26 2.10
C GLU A 218 22.59 -8.84 1.93
N TYR A 219 21.67 -7.87 1.84
CA TYR A 219 22.01 -6.46 1.95
C TYR A 219 21.69 -5.95 3.34
N LYS A 220 22.54 -5.05 3.85
CA LYS A 220 22.25 -4.22 5.01
C LYS A 220 22.35 -2.76 4.63
N ILE A 221 21.22 -2.09 4.43
CA ILE A 221 21.18 -0.67 4.08
C ILE A 221 21.19 0.19 5.35
N ASN A 222 22.22 1.02 5.51
CA ASN A 222 22.30 2.01 6.58
C ASN A 222 22.09 3.41 5.98
N ASN A 223 21.02 4.11 6.39
CA ASN A 223 20.86 5.52 6.10
C ASN A 223 21.68 6.35 7.12
N ILE A 224 22.76 6.99 6.66
CA ILE A 224 23.64 7.82 7.47
C ILE A 224 23.14 9.26 7.54
N GLU A 225 22.60 9.79 6.44
CA GLU A 225 22.23 11.19 6.33
C GLU A 225 21.15 11.38 5.26
N GLY A 226 20.19 12.26 5.55
CA GLY A 226 19.10 12.62 4.63
C GLY A 226 18.02 11.54 4.46
N THR A 227 17.28 11.64 3.36
CA THR A 227 16.14 10.75 3.08
C THR A 227 16.52 9.68 2.06
N VAL A 228 16.43 8.42 2.46
CA VAL A 228 16.71 7.25 1.62
C VAL A 228 15.52 6.29 1.69
N ALA A 229 14.97 5.96 0.53
CA ALA A 229 13.98 4.90 0.37
C ALA A 229 14.67 3.66 -0.22
N HIS A 230 14.57 2.51 0.42
CA HIS A 230 15.12 1.27 -0.10
C HIS A 230 14.03 0.23 -0.33
N TYR A 231 14.23 -0.60 -1.35
CA TYR A 231 13.32 -1.66 -1.77
C TYR A 231 14.10 -2.97 -1.80
N ASP A 232 13.85 -3.84 -0.82
CA ASP A 232 14.61 -5.08 -0.64
C ASP A 232 13.99 -6.29 -1.35
N ASN A 233 14.78 -7.37 -1.45
CA ASN A 233 14.36 -8.70 -1.92
C ASN A 233 13.77 -8.75 -3.34
N MET A 234 14.18 -7.86 -4.24
CA MET A 234 13.75 -7.98 -5.63
C MET A 234 14.51 -9.11 -6.33
N ILE A 235 13.81 -10.15 -6.78
CA ILE A 235 14.48 -11.32 -7.39
C ILE A 235 14.89 -11.01 -8.84
N ILE A 236 16.13 -11.31 -9.22
CA ILE A 236 16.58 -11.32 -10.62
C ILE A 236 16.07 -12.62 -11.24
N SER A 237 14.91 -12.59 -11.91
CA SER A 237 14.34 -13.78 -12.57
C SER A 237 14.31 -13.56 -14.08
N LYS A 238 14.93 -14.48 -14.83
CA LYS A 238 14.75 -14.62 -16.28
C LYS A 238 13.45 -15.35 -16.65
N ASP A 239 12.80 -15.98 -15.67
CA ASP A 239 11.61 -16.82 -15.84
C ASP A 239 10.41 -16.20 -15.12
N ILE A 240 10.10 -14.94 -15.41
CA ILE A 240 8.78 -14.40 -15.07
C ILE A 240 7.85 -14.83 -16.19
N ASN A 241 6.99 -15.82 -15.91
CA ASN A 241 5.88 -16.18 -16.79
C ASN A 241 5.11 -14.90 -17.16
N GLN A 242 4.97 -14.66 -18.47
CA GLN A 242 4.35 -13.46 -19.05
C GLN A 242 3.03 -13.10 -18.33
N GLY A 243 2.78 -11.80 -18.12
CA GLY A 243 1.48 -11.32 -17.63
C GLY A 243 1.31 -11.21 -16.11
N LYS A 244 2.37 -11.50 -15.34
CA LYS A 244 2.33 -11.56 -13.89
C LYS A 244 3.02 -10.37 -13.24
N SER A 245 2.35 -9.67 -12.34
CA SER A 245 2.96 -8.64 -11.50
C SER A 245 3.50 -9.22 -10.20
N ARG A 246 4.53 -8.58 -9.65
CA ARG A 246 5.02 -8.87 -8.29
C ARG A 246 4.23 -8.16 -7.21
N ILE A 247 3.50 -7.11 -7.58
CA ILE A 247 2.69 -6.33 -6.66
C ILE A 247 1.30 -6.17 -7.26
N TYR A 248 0.29 -6.60 -6.50
CA TYR A 248 -1.12 -6.37 -6.80
C TYR A 248 -1.71 -5.40 -5.81
N LYS A 249 -2.37 -4.38 -6.34
CA LYS A 249 -3.23 -3.48 -5.58
C LYS A 249 -4.61 -4.10 -5.49
N ILE A 250 -5.08 -4.25 -4.25
CA ILE A 250 -6.41 -4.77 -3.92
C ILE A 250 -7.26 -3.58 -3.52
N TYR A 251 -8.29 -3.28 -4.29
CA TYR A 251 -9.27 -2.24 -4.00
C TYR A 251 -10.61 -2.90 -3.68
N ILE A 252 -11.16 -2.61 -2.50
CA ILE A 252 -12.46 -3.11 -2.06
C ILE A 252 -13.33 -1.94 -1.63
N LYS A 253 -14.58 -1.95 -2.11
CA LYS A 253 -15.65 -1.03 -1.73
C LYS A 253 -16.83 -1.82 -1.20
N VAL A 254 -17.27 -1.46 0.00
CA VAL A 254 -18.44 -2.04 0.65
C VAL A 254 -19.50 -0.96 0.80
N SER A 255 -20.73 -1.22 0.39
CA SER A 255 -21.81 -0.23 0.38
C SER A 255 -23.17 -0.79 0.82
N LYS A 256 -23.97 0.06 1.45
CA LYS A 256 -25.36 -0.22 1.82
C LYS A 256 -26.18 1.06 1.75
N GLY A 257 -27.09 1.13 0.80
CA GLY A 257 -27.84 2.35 0.50
C GLY A 257 -26.91 3.49 0.04
N LYS A 258 -26.93 4.62 0.74
CA LYS A 258 -26.08 5.79 0.43
C LYS A 258 -24.73 5.79 1.13
N SER A 259 -24.49 4.84 2.04
CA SER A 259 -23.24 4.76 2.80
C SER A 259 -22.30 3.75 2.15
N SER A 260 -21.03 4.14 1.99
CA SER A 260 -19.97 3.26 1.52
C SER A 260 -18.67 3.47 2.28
N TYR A 261 -17.81 2.46 2.24
CA TYR A 261 -16.43 2.53 2.67
C TYR A 261 -15.56 1.82 1.64
N ASP A 262 -14.41 2.41 1.34
CA ASP A 262 -13.44 1.91 0.38
C ASP A 262 -12.05 1.82 1.01
N ILE A 263 -11.33 0.77 0.65
CA ILE A 263 -9.97 0.48 1.12
C ILE A 263 -9.11 0.02 -0.06
N ALA A 264 -7.87 0.48 -0.09
CA ALA A 264 -6.85 -0.01 -0.99
C ALA A 264 -5.67 -0.55 -0.18
N THR A 265 -5.16 -1.71 -0.57
CA THR A 265 -3.94 -2.29 0.00
C THR A 265 -3.12 -2.94 -1.10
N TYR A 266 -1.94 -3.44 -0.73
CA TYR A 266 -1.05 -4.14 -1.63
C TYR A 266 -0.75 -5.55 -1.10
N LYS A 267 -0.58 -6.47 -2.05
CA LYS A 267 -0.08 -7.82 -1.84
C LYS A 267 1.13 -8.02 -2.75
N VAL A 268 2.23 -8.49 -2.16
CA VAL A 268 3.43 -8.89 -2.89
C VAL A 268 3.33 -10.38 -3.20
N ILE A 269 3.84 -10.79 -4.36
CA ILE A 269 3.94 -12.19 -4.78
C ILE A 269 5.40 -12.44 -5.14
N GLU A 270 6.11 -13.21 -4.31
CA GLU A 270 7.49 -13.62 -4.51
C GLU A 270 7.52 -14.85 -5.42
N LYS A 271 7.62 -14.64 -6.74
CA LYS A 271 8.02 -15.69 -7.68
C LYS A 271 9.23 -15.29 -8.51
#